data_AF-A0A954KZL7-F1
#
_entry.id   AF-A0A954KZL7-F1
#
_cell.length_a   1.000
_cell.length_b   1.000
_cell.length_c   1.000
_cell.angle_alpha   90.00
_cell.angle_beta   90.00
_cell.angle_gamma   90.00
#
_symmetry.space_group_name_H-M   'P 1'
#
loop_
_entity.id
_entity.type
_entity.pdbx_description
1 polymer ?
#
loop_
_entity_poly.entity_id
_entity_poly.type
_entity_poly.pdbx_seq_one_letter_code
_entity_poly.pdbx_strand_id
1 'polypeptide(L)'
;MESELAAVAADTAAEQWLERTLDDSANRRIAIPQAFLAADAILVLLTNVARGLRVNEAVVARTLARERPFLMSEPILMRAVELGGDRQDLHERIRVHSQAAAAEVKQNGNANDLIQRLQNDPAFSAVDLQGTLDARRYIGRAPEQVDMFLSEHIRPLRHEYANELTGEAESLRV
;
A
#
# COMPACT_ATOMS: atom_id res chain seq x y z
N MET A 1 -9.22 0.47 -24.32
CA MET A 1 -8.01 0.41 -25.15
C MET A 1 -7.13 -0.65 -24.51
N GLU A 2 -7.49 -1.91 -24.72
CA GLU A 2 -6.66 -3.04 -24.32
C GLU A 2 -5.33 -2.94 -25.09
N SER A 3 -4.26 -3.46 -24.50
CA SER A 3 -2.91 -3.39 -25.06
C SER A 3 -2.83 -4.21 -26.37
N GLU A 4 -3.21 -3.59 -27.49
CA GLU A 4 -3.16 -4.18 -28.84
C GLU A 4 -1.74 -4.68 -29.19
N LEU A 5 -0.70 -4.09 -28.60
CA LEU A 5 0.70 -4.44 -28.86
C LEU A 5 1.06 -5.89 -28.49
N ALA A 6 0.52 -6.39 -27.37
CA ALA A 6 0.82 -7.75 -26.90
C ALA A 6 0.10 -8.81 -27.73
N ALA A 7 -1.15 -8.54 -28.14
CA ALA A 7 -1.92 -9.43 -29.01
C ALA A 7 -1.25 -9.56 -30.38
N VAL A 8 -0.82 -8.45 -30.99
CA VAL A 8 -0.16 -8.44 -32.30
C VAL A 8 1.07 -9.36 -32.36
N ALA A 9 1.88 -9.40 -31.30
CA ALA A 9 3.05 -10.28 -31.25
C ALA A 9 2.66 -11.76 -31.17
N ALA A 10 1.63 -12.10 -30.36
CA ALA A 10 1.13 -13.47 -30.23
C ALA A 10 0.46 -13.95 -31.52
N ASP A 11 -0.39 -13.11 -32.13
CA ASP A 11 -1.11 -13.41 -33.37
C ASP A 11 -0.14 -13.60 -34.54
N THR A 12 0.85 -12.69 -34.66
CA THR A 12 1.90 -12.82 -35.69
C THR A 12 2.66 -14.15 -35.56
N ALA A 13 2.90 -14.64 -34.34
CA ALA A 13 3.57 -15.93 -34.15
C ALA A 13 2.65 -17.12 -34.43
N ALA A 14 1.36 -17.03 -34.08
CA ALA A 14 0.37 -18.09 -34.28
C ALA A 14 0.02 -18.31 -35.76
N GLU A 15 0.08 -17.25 -36.57
CA GLU A 15 -0.34 -17.28 -37.98
C GLU A 15 0.83 -17.45 -38.98
N GLN A 16 2.07 -17.66 -38.51
CA GLN A 16 3.18 -18.00 -39.40
C GLN A 16 3.00 -19.39 -40.01
N TRP A 17 3.00 -19.48 -41.34
CA TRP A 17 2.83 -20.78 -42.02
C TRP A 17 4.18 -21.40 -42.40
N LEU A 18 4.34 -22.68 -42.03
CA LEU A 18 5.49 -23.53 -42.39
C LEU A 18 6.83 -22.88 -42.02
N GLU A 19 7.74 -22.69 -42.98
CA GLU A 19 9.08 -22.15 -42.73
C GLU A 19 9.08 -20.64 -42.46
N ARG A 20 8.18 -19.86 -43.11
CA ARG A 20 7.97 -18.41 -42.92
C ARG A 20 6.91 -17.84 -43.88
N THR A 21 6.09 -16.91 -43.40
CA THR A 21 5.24 -16.01 -44.23
C THR A 21 5.58 -14.53 -43.98
N LEU A 22 5.35 -13.65 -44.97
CA LEU A 22 5.86 -12.26 -44.96
C LEU A 22 4.95 -11.24 -44.23
N ASP A 23 3.76 -11.67 -43.82
CA ASP A 23 2.79 -10.91 -43.03
C ASP A 23 3.35 -10.42 -41.68
N ASP A 24 4.41 -11.06 -41.17
CA ASP A 24 5.13 -10.62 -39.97
C ASP A 24 5.89 -9.29 -40.15
N SER A 25 6.31 -8.98 -41.38
CA SER A 25 7.28 -7.91 -41.67
C SER A 25 6.77 -6.53 -41.25
N ALA A 26 5.51 -6.19 -41.60
CA ALA A 26 4.94 -4.88 -41.28
C ALA A 26 4.68 -4.74 -39.78
N ASN A 27 4.07 -5.77 -39.16
CA ASN A 27 3.77 -5.80 -37.73
C ASN A 27 5.04 -5.67 -36.90
N ARG A 28 6.10 -6.43 -37.21
CA ARG A 28 7.36 -6.39 -36.48
C ARG A 28 8.07 -5.04 -36.57
N ARG A 29 7.96 -4.33 -37.70
CA ARG A 29 8.51 -2.98 -37.87
C ARG A 29 7.83 -1.91 -37.02
N ILE A 30 6.61 -2.17 -36.56
CA ILE A 30 5.83 -1.23 -35.73
C ILE A 30 5.88 -1.67 -34.27
N ALA A 31 5.42 -2.90 -33.98
CA ALA A 31 5.24 -3.39 -32.63
C ALA A 31 6.56 -3.48 -31.86
N ILE A 32 7.65 -3.93 -32.48
CA ILE A 32 8.94 -4.07 -31.79
C ILE A 32 9.50 -2.69 -31.41
N PRO A 33 9.71 -1.73 -32.35
CA PRO A 33 10.22 -0.41 -31.95
C PRO A 33 9.31 0.32 -30.97
N GLN A 34 7.98 0.26 -31.15
CA GLN A 34 7.05 0.91 -30.24
C GLN A 34 7.07 0.30 -28.85
N ALA A 35 7.21 -1.02 -28.72
CA ALA A 35 7.31 -1.68 -27.42
C ALA A 35 8.55 -1.19 -26.64
N PHE A 36 9.70 -1.13 -27.30
CA PHE A 36 10.94 -0.66 -26.68
C PHE A 36 10.88 0.84 -26.34
N LEU A 37 10.36 1.69 -27.22
CA LEU A 37 10.20 3.12 -26.95
C LEU A 37 9.19 3.38 -25.82
N ALA A 38 8.10 2.63 -25.77
CA ALA A 38 7.12 2.76 -24.69
C ALA A 38 7.72 2.28 -23.35
N ALA A 39 8.41 1.15 -23.34
CA ALA A 39 9.08 0.64 -22.14
C ALA A 39 10.13 1.64 -21.62
N ASP A 40 10.95 2.18 -22.50
CA ASP A 40 11.94 3.22 -22.18
C ASP A 40 11.29 4.46 -21.56
N ALA A 41 10.27 5.03 -22.23
CA ALA A 41 9.54 6.18 -21.73
C ALA A 41 8.90 5.93 -20.35
N ILE A 42 8.31 4.74 -20.15
CA ILE A 42 7.74 4.34 -18.85
C ILE A 42 8.83 4.27 -17.77
N LEU A 43 9.99 3.69 -18.06
CA LEU A 43 11.10 3.57 -17.11
C LEU A 43 11.69 4.94 -16.74
N VAL A 44 11.81 5.86 -17.71
CA VAL A 44 12.24 7.25 -17.46
C VAL A 44 11.26 7.96 -16.52
N LEU A 45 9.96 7.90 -16.82
CA LEU A 45 8.91 8.50 -15.99
C LEU A 45 8.91 7.90 -14.57
N LEU A 46 8.94 6.58 -14.47
CA LEU A 46 8.96 5.87 -13.19
C LEU A 46 10.18 6.28 -12.35
N THR A 47 11.36 6.34 -12.96
CA THR A 47 12.60 6.76 -12.28
C THR A 47 12.49 8.19 -11.78
N ASN A 48 11.92 9.10 -12.57
CA ASN A 48 11.73 10.49 -12.17
C ASN A 48 10.77 10.62 -10.98
N VAL A 49 9.61 9.94 -11.05
CA VAL A 49 8.62 9.92 -9.97
C VAL A 49 9.22 9.32 -8.70
N ALA A 50 9.93 8.19 -8.79
CA ALA A 50 10.54 7.54 -7.64
C ALA A 50 11.62 8.42 -6.97
N ARG A 51 12.44 9.13 -7.74
CA ARG A 51 13.45 10.08 -7.22
C ARG A 51 12.83 11.31 -6.57
N GLY A 52 11.73 11.81 -7.14
CA GLY A 52 11.04 13.03 -6.69
C GLY A 52 9.92 12.80 -5.68
N LEU A 53 9.67 11.56 -5.25
CA LEU A 53 8.54 11.22 -4.41
C LEU A 53 8.61 11.95 -3.05
N ARG A 54 7.56 12.69 -2.72
CA ARG A 54 7.44 13.38 -1.43
C ARG A 54 6.35 12.74 -0.59
N VAL A 55 6.70 12.34 0.62
CA VAL A 55 5.74 11.82 1.60
C VAL A 55 5.27 12.96 2.50
N ASN A 56 3.95 13.16 2.59
CA ASN A 56 3.35 14.11 3.52
C ASN A 56 2.95 13.39 4.81
N GLU A 57 3.90 13.32 5.75
CA GLU A 57 3.74 12.61 7.02
C GLU A 57 2.56 13.15 7.85
N ALA A 58 2.29 14.46 7.81
CA ALA A 58 1.18 15.05 8.56
C ALA A 58 -0.19 14.56 8.06
N VAL A 59 -0.34 14.41 6.74
CA VAL A 59 -1.56 13.85 6.14
C VAL A 59 -1.70 12.37 6.48
N VAL A 60 -0.62 11.60 6.41
CA VAL A 60 -0.61 10.18 6.79
C VAL A 60 -0.99 10.02 8.27
N ALA A 61 -0.37 10.78 9.16
CA ALA A 61 -0.64 10.76 10.59
C ALA A 61 -2.10 11.14 10.90
N ARG A 62 -2.65 12.16 10.22
CA ARG A 62 -4.05 12.57 10.38
C ARG A 62 -5.03 11.49 9.93
N THR A 63 -4.79 10.88 8.76
CA THR A 63 -5.63 9.77 8.28
C THR A 63 -5.57 8.60 9.26
N LEU A 64 -4.37 8.23 9.70
CA LEU A 64 -4.20 7.16 10.68
C LEU A 64 -4.92 7.50 11.99
N ALA A 65 -4.79 8.73 12.51
CA ALA A 65 -5.46 9.13 13.75
C ALA A 65 -7.00 9.04 13.66
N ARG A 66 -7.59 9.33 12.49
CA ARG A 66 -9.04 9.22 12.26
C ARG A 66 -9.55 7.78 12.31
N GLU A 67 -8.81 6.86 11.68
CA GLU A 67 -9.23 5.46 11.55
C GLU A 67 -8.78 4.58 12.73
N ARG A 68 -7.67 4.93 13.39
CA ARG A 68 -7.02 4.14 14.45
C ARG A 68 -7.97 3.70 15.57
N PRO A 69 -8.87 4.54 16.11
CA PRO A 69 -9.79 4.09 17.14
C PRO A 69 -10.59 2.83 16.77
N PHE A 70 -11.05 2.73 15.51
CA PHE A 70 -11.79 1.56 15.05
C PHE A 70 -10.90 0.32 14.89
N LEU A 71 -9.68 0.51 14.37
CA LEU A 71 -8.70 -0.56 14.20
C LEU A 71 -8.23 -1.13 15.54
N MET A 72 -8.27 -0.34 16.61
CA MET A 72 -7.82 -0.72 17.94
C MET A 72 -8.90 -1.39 18.80
N SER A 73 -10.10 -1.65 18.25
CA SER A 73 -11.19 -2.31 18.98
C SER A 73 -10.79 -3.66 19.57
N GLU A 74 -10.12 -4.51 18.79
CA GLU A 74 -9.64 -5.82 19.26
C GLU A 74 -8.49 -5.71 20.28
N PRO A 75 -7.43 -4.91 20.07
CA PRO A 75 -6.42 -4.64 21.11
C PRO A 75 -7.01 -4.14 22.44
N ILE A 76 -7.99 -3.24 22.38
CA ILE A 76 -8.68 -2.73 23.57
C ILE A 76 -9.47 -3.83 24.26
N LEU A 77 -10.21 -4.65 23.49
CA LEU A 77 -10.95 -5.80 24.02
C LEU A 77 -10.01 -6.76 24.75
N MET A 78 -8.91 -7.15 24.11
CA MET A 78 -7.93 -8.06 24.69
C MET A 78 -7.39 -7.53 26.01
N ARG A 79 -7.05 -6.23 26.07
CA ARG A 79 -6.56 -5.62 27.30
C ARG A 79 -7.61 -5.58 28.41
N ALA A 80 -8.87 -5.30 28.06
CA ALA A 80 -9.98 -5.30 29.01
C ALA A 80 -10.27 -6.71 29.56
N VAL A 81 -10.17 -7.75 28.72
CA VAL A 81 -10.31 -9.16 29.13
C VAL A 81 -9.15 -9.60 30.02
N GLU A 82 -7.92 -9.20 29.72
CA GLU A 82 -6.74 -9.46 30.59
C GLU A 82 -6.89 -8.86 32.00
N LEU A 83 -7.68 -7.78 32.14
CA LEU A 83 -8.01 -7.14 33.42
C LEU A 83 -9.20 -7.81 34.13
N GLY A 84 -9.70 -8.93 33.61
CA GLY A 84 -10.72 -9.77 34.24
C GLY A 84 -12.16 -9.50 33.78
N GLY A 85 -12.37 -8.70 32.74
CA GLY A 85 -13.71 -8.48 32.19
C GLY A 85 -14.21 -9.64 31.33
N ASP A 86 -15.54 -9.82 31.26
CA ASP A 86 -16.15 -10.80 30.37
C ASP A 86 -16.02 -10.36 28.90
N ARG A 87 -15.54 -11.28 28.06
CA ARG A 87 -15.25 -10.99 26.66
C ARG A 87 -16.50 -10.63 25.85
N GLN A 88 -17.62 -11.31 26.08
CA GLN A 88 -18.83 -11.09 25.30
C GLN A 88 -19.46 -9.74 25.66
N ASP A 89 -19.53 -9.44 26.96
CA ASP A 89 -20.05 -8.16 27.45
C ASP A 89 -19.20 -6.98 26.96
N LEU A 90 -17.87 -7.09 27.05
CA LEU A 90 -16.95 -6.03 26.59
C LEU A 90 -17.00 -5.86 25.07
N HIS A 91 -17.05 -6.95 24.30
CA HIS A 91 -17.16 -6.87 22.85
C HIS A 91 -18.46 -6.17 22.43
N GLU A 92 -19.58 -6.52 23.06
CA GLU A 92 -20.88 -5.89 22.78
C GLU A 92 -20.86 -4.38 23.09
N ARG A 93 -20.25 -3.98 24.22
CA ARG A 93 -20.07 -2.56 24.54
C ARG A 93 -19.23 -1.83 23.49
N ILE A 94 -18.09 -2.38 23.10
CA ILE A 94 -17.23 -1.81 22.04
C ILE A 94 -18.01 -1.70 20.73
N ARG A 95 -18.81 -2.72 20.37
CA ARG A 95 -19.63 -2.72 19.15
C ARG A 95 -20.63 -1.57 19.15
N VAL A 96 -21.37 -1.38 20.24
CA VAL A 96 -22.36 -0.30 20.38
C VAL A 96 -21.68 1.08 20.30
N HIS A 97 -20.59 1.30 21.04
CA HIS A 97 -19.85 2.56 20.99
C HIS A 97 -19.24 2.84 19.61
N SER A 98 -18.73 1.80 18.94
CA SER A 98 -18.15 1.91 17.59
C SER A 98 -19.21 2.27 16.55
N GLN A 99 -20.41 1.71 16.64
CA GLN A 99 -21.52 2.06 15.75
C GLN A 99 -21.97 3.51 15.95
N ALA A 100 -22.05 3.97 17.20
CA ALA A 100 -22.40 5.35 17.51
C ALA A 100 -21.33 6.34 17.00
N ALA A 101 -20.05 6.06 17.23
CA ALA A 101 -18.94 6.87 16.70
C ALA A 101 -18.92 6.88 15.17
N ALA A 102 -19.20 5.74 14.52
CA ALA A 102 -19.29 5.67 13.07
C ALA A 102 -20.47 6.47 12.51
N ALA A 103 -21.60 6.53 13.22
CA ALA A 103 -22.73 7.37 12.85
C ALA A 103 -22.36 8.87 12.93
N GLU A 104 -21.68 9.30 13.99
CA GLU A 104 -21.18 10.69 14.12
C GLU A 104 -20.25 11.09 12.96
N VAL A 105 -19.32 10.22 12.59
CA VAL A 105 -18.40 10.48 11.48
C VAL A 105 -19.14 10.53 10.14
N LYS A 106 -20.06 9.58 9.87
CA LYS A 106 -20.70 9.45 8.55
C LYS A 106 -21.90 10.36 8.33
N GLN A 107 -22.72 10.56 9.36
CA GLN A 107 -23.97 11.32 9.25
C GLN A 107 -23.75 12.80 9.59
N ASN A 108 -22.90 13.08 10.59
CA ASN A 108 -22.73 14.44 11.12
C ASN A 108 -21.40 15.08 10.68
N GLY A 109 -20.48 14.31 10.08
CA GLY A 109 -19.16 14.80 9.68
C GLY A 109 -18.24 15.13 10.86
N ASN A 110 -18.57 14.64 12.06
CA ASN A 110 -17.83 14.90 13.28
C ASN A 110 -16.54 14.06 13.36
N ALA A 111 -15.63 14.44 14.25
CA ALA A 111 -14.45 13.65 14.55
C ALA A 111 -14.83 12.31 15.22
N ASN A 112 -13.98 11.30 15.04
CA ASN A 112 -14.17 10.00 15.70
C ASN A 112 -14.00 10.14 17.21
N ASP A 113 -15.07 9.87 17.97
CA ASP A 113 -15.15 10.01 19.42
C ASP A 113 -15.13 8.67 20.18
N LEU A 114 -14.84 7.55 19.49
CA LEU A 114 -14.88 6.21 20.10
C LEU A 114 -14.05 6.10 21.38
N ILE A 115 -12.83 6.63 21.39
CA ILE A 115 -11.96 6.55 22.57
C ILE A 115 -12.56 7.34 23.74
N GLN A 116 -13.16 8.49 23.48
CA GLN A 116 -13.84 9.28 24.51
C GLN A 116 -15.05 8.52 25.07
N ARG A 117 -15.81 7.82 24.22
CA ARG A 117 -16.93 6.97 24.67
C ARG A 117 -16.46 5.84 25.58
N LEU A 118 -15.39 5.15 25.20
CA LEU A 118 -14.82 4.06 26.00
C LEU A 118 -14.21 4.58 27.31
N GLN A 119 -13.54 5.73 27.31
CA GLN A 119 -13.03 6.36 28.54
C GLN A 119 -14.12 6.65 29.57
N ASN A 120 -15.34 6.96 29.10
CA ASN A 120 -16.48 7.27 29.95
C ASN A 120 -17.32 6.04 30.33
N ASP A 121 -17.03 4.87 29.77
CA ASP A 121 -17.70 3.62 30.12
C ASP A 121 -16.93 2.94 31.27
N PRO A 122 -17.55 2.75 32.46
CA PRO A 122 -16.89 2.17 33.62
C PRO A 122 -16.22 0.82 33.35
N ALA A 123 -16.72 0.05 32.38
CA ALA A 123 -16.16 -1.24 31.99
C ALA A 123 -14.72 -1.14 31.44
N PHE A 124 -14.30 0.03 30.95
CA PHE A 124 -12.95 0.26 30.39
C PHE A 124 -12.09 1.19 31.26
N SER A 125 -12.56 1.57 32.46
CA SER A 125 -11.86 2.51 33.35
C SER A 125 -10.44 2.08 33.75
N ALA A 126 -10.18 0.77 33.82
CA ALA A 126 -8.87 0.20 34.14
C ALA A 126 -7.96 0.00 32.91
N VAL A 127 -8.47 0.20 31.69
CA VAL A 127 -7.72 -0.02 30.45
C VAL A 127 -6.91 1.21 30.09
N ASP A 128 -5.61 1.04 29.83
CA ASP A 128 -4.78 2.09 29.24
C ASP A 128 -5.11 2.26 27.74
N LEU A 129 -6.17 3.03 27.47
CA LEU A 129 -6.65 3.28 26.11
C LEU A 129 -5.61 4.06 25.29
N GLN A 130 -4.87 5.01 25.89
CA GLN A 130 -3.89 5.81 25.17
C GLN A 130 -2.64 5.00 24.79
N GLY A 131 -2.13 4.17 25.70
CA GLY A 131 -1.03 3.25 25.40
C GLY A 131 -1.40 2.18 24.37
N THR A 132 -2.68 1.85 24.26
CA THR A 132 -3.20 0.94 23.22
C THR A 132 -3.26 1.61 21.83
N LEU A 133 -3.27 2.94 21.75
CA LEU A 133 -3.28 3.70 20.49
C LEU A 133 -1.89 3.94 19.88
N ASP A 134 -0.82 3.39 20.44
CA ASP A 134 0.51 3.50 19.81
C ASP A 134 0.60 2.62 18.57
N ALA A 135 0.49 3.26 17.39
CA ALA A 135 0.52 2.60 16.09
C ALA A 135 1.79 1.76 15.85
N ARG A 136 2.92 2.12 16.49
CA ARG A 136 4.19 1.39 16.33
C ARG A 136 4.12 -0.04 16.82
N ARG A 137 3.20 -0.35 17.73
CA ARG A 137 3.00 -1.71 18.25
C ARG A 137 2.28 -2.62 17.26
N TYR A 138 1.70 -2.06 16.19
CA TYR A 138 0.81 -2.77 15.25
C TYR A 138 1.31 -2.76 13.80
N ILE A 139 2.59 -2.44 13.58
CA ILE A 139 3.22 -2.50 12.25
C ILE A 139 3.77 -3.91 11.93
N GLY A 140 3.60 -4.87 12.84
CA GLY A 140 4.07 -6.24 12.69
C GLY A 140 5.58 -6.28 12.44
N ARG A 141 5.99 -6.98 11.39
CA ARG A 141 7.39 -7.11 10.96
C ARG A 141 7.74 -6.22 9.75
N ALA A 142 6.95 -5.18 9.49
CA ALA A 142 7.11 -4.38 8.28
C ALA A 142 8.53 -3.80 8.14
N PRO A 143 9.16 -3.21 9.18
CA PRO A 143 10.53 -2.73 9.07
C PRO A 143 11.53 -3.85 8.75
N GLU A 144 11.43 -4.99 9.45
CA GLU A 144 12.34 -6.11 9.26
C GLU A 144 12.18 -6.78 7.89
N GLN A 145 10.96 -6.85 7.37
CA GLN A 145 10.67 -7.35 6.03
C GLN A 145 11.29 -6.45 4.95
N VAL A 146 11.23 -5.12 5.14
CA VAL A 146 11.87 -4.17 4.23
C VAL A 146 13.39 -4.32 4.29
N ASP A 147 13.98 -4.36 5.48
CA ASP A 147 15.43 -4.50 5.65
C ASP A 147 15.95 -5.82 5.06
N MET A 148 15.24 -6.92 5.29
CA MET A 148 15.55 -8.24 4.74
C MET A 148 15.46 -8.21 3.20
N PHE A 149 14.36 -7.70 2.63
CA PHE A 149 14.20 -7.62 1.18
C PHE A 149 15.28 -6.74 0.52
N LEU A 150 15.59 -5.59 1.12
CA LEU A 150 16.64 -4.70 0.63
C LEU A 150 18.02 -5.36 0.67
N SER A 151 18.32 -6.11 1.74
CA SER A 151 19.63 -6.73 1.92
C SER A 151 19.83 -8.00 1.10
N GLU A 152 18.83 -8.88 1.04
CA GLU A 152 18.94 -10.20 0.42
C GLU A 152 18.68 -10.19 -1.09
N HIS A 153 17.87 -9.25 -1.59
CA HIS A 153 17.50 -9.21 -3.00
C HIS A 153 17.98 -7.94 -3.71
N ILE A 154 17.74 -6.77 -3.14
CA ILE A 154 18.03 -5.51 -3.84
C ILE A 154 19.53 -5.18 -3.85
N ARG A 155 20.24 -5.35 -2.72
CA ARG A 155 21.69 -5.07 -2.67
C ARG A 155 22.50 -5.96 -3.65
N PRO A 156 22.28 -7.28 -3.73
CA PRO A 156 22.95 -8.12 -4.74
C PRO A 156 22.66 -7.67 -6.16
N LEU A 157 21.39 -7.39 -6.48
CA LEU A 157 20.99 -6.90 -7.81
C LEU A 157 21.69 -5.57 -8.16
N ARG A 158 21.79 -4.65 -7.20
CA ARG A 158 22.50 -3.38 -7.39
C ARG A 158 24.00 -3.54 -7.56
N HIS A 159 24.60 -4.57 -6.96
CA HIS A 159 26.00 -4.89 -7.15
C HIS A 159 26.25 -5.46 -8.56
N GLU A 160 25.35 -6.31 -9.05
CA GLU A 160 25.40 -6.85 -10.42
C GLU A 160 25.35 -5.74 -11.48
N TYR A 161 24.44 -4.78 -11.33
CA TYR A 161 24.27 -3.64 -12.25
C TYR A 161 24.98 -2.36 -11.80
N ALA A 162 26.09 -2.49 -11.06
CA ALA A 162 26.74 -1.34 -10.44
C ALA A 162 27.22 -0.30 -11.47
N ASN A 163 27.69 -0.74 -12.64
CA ASN A 163 28.25 0.12 -13.68
C ASN A 163 27.16 0.89 -14.44
N GLU A 164 25.96 0.33 -14.54
CA GLU A 164 24.79 0.91 -15.19
C GLU A 164 24.09 1.93 -14.29
N LEU A 165 24.23 1.78 -12.97
CA LEU A 165 23.61 2.64 -11.97
C LEU A 165 24.40 3.94 -11.67
N THR A 166 25.61 4.11 -12.22
CA THR A 166 26.44 5.31 -12.01
C THR A 166 26.05 6.52 -12.85
N GLY A 167 25.10 6.37 -13.79
CA GLY A 167 24.62 7.46 -14.62
C GLY A 167 23.70 8.44 -13.87
N GLU A 168 23.84 9.74 -14.15
CA GLU A 168 22.77 10.69 -13.85
C GLU A 168 21.53 10.26 -14.65
N ALA A 169 20.37 10.09 -13.99
CA ALA A 169 19.17 9.74 -14.75
C ALA A 169 18.82 10.90 -15.67
N GLU A 170 18.37 10.56 -16.87
CA GLU A 170 17.85 11.51 -17.83
C GLU A 170 16.80 12.39 -17.16
N SER A 171 17.10 13.69 -17.06
CA SER A 171 16.14 14.65 -16.56
C SER A 171 15.03 14.79 -17.59
N LEU A 172 13.77 14.61 -17.17
CA LEU A 172 12.63 15.02 -17.99
C LEU A 172 12.79 16.51 -18.31
N ARG A 173 13.08 16.83 -19.57
CA ARG A 173 12.99 18.19 -20.09
C ARG A 173 11.50 18.46 -20.30
N VAL A 174 10.87 19.05 -19.29
CA VAL A 174 9.50 19.57 -19.39
C VAL A 174 9.55 20.96 -19.99
#